data_AF-A0A357WVY4-F1
#
_entry.id   AF-A0A357WVY4-F1
#
_cell.length_a   1.000
_cell.length_b   1.000
_cell.length_c   1.000
_cell.angle_alpha   90.00
_cell.angle_beta   90.00
_cell.angle_gamma   90.00
#
_symmetry.space_group_name_H-M   'P 1'
#
loop_
_entity.id
_entity.type
_entity.pdbx_description
1 polymer ?
#
loop_
_entity_poly.entity_id
_entity_poly.type
_entity_poly.pdbx_seq_one_letter_code
_entity_poly.pdbx_strand_id
1 'polypeptide(L)'
;AGNDDQLIIKSLVESYGLHISSSKVPGGICAVSCLEYIYQKYGFHVLDRTLRLCIGTWEGDNNSLSANMLKGIAHLIYAFGNTLKDDGFKERVGKYSAREIGRTAKERKAGSFGYAEAMLSAYNKKMKTGLHWNKLYATKSTAPDDDFYTEYEENDFDTKEETESDDI
;
A
#
# COMPACT_ATOMS: atom_id res chain seq x y z
N ALA A 1 21.24 -17.12 -0.49
CA ALA A 1 19.95 -17.65 0.00
C ALA A 1 18.81 -16.66 -0.27
N GLY A 2 18.62 -16.22 -1.53
CA GLY A 2 17.58 -15.24 -1.91
C GLY A 2 16.66 -15.70 -3.04
N ASN A 3 16.79 -16.96 -3.46
CA ASN A 3 16.02 -17.51 -4.58
C ASN A 3 14.64 -17.99 -4.11
N ASP A 4 14.59 -18.73 -2.99
CA ASP A 4 13.35 -19.35 -2.50
C ASP A 4 12.30 -18.30 -2.07
N ASP A 5 12.72 -17.25 -1.34
CA ASP A 5 11.83 -16.15 -0.96
C ASP A 5 11.26 -15.43 -2.19
N GLN A 6 12.08 -15.17 -3.21
CA GLN A 6 11.64 -14.53 -4.44
C GLN A 6 10.65 -15.41 -5.22
N LEU A 7 10.86 -16.73 -5.26
CA LEU A 7 9.93 -17.67 -5.88
C LEU A 7 8.59 -17.72 -5.14
N ILE A 8 8.63 -17.72 -3.79
CA ILE A 8 7.41 -17.69 -2.95
C ILE A 8 6.65 -16.39 -3.17
N ILE A 9 7.34 -15.25 -3.11
CA ILE A 9 6.75 -13.92 -3.30
C ILE A 9 6.15 -13.81 -4.70
N LYS A 10 6.89 -14.23 -5.73
CA LYS A 10 6.40 -14.23 -7.11
C LYS A 10 5.14 -15.07 -7.27
N SER A 11 5.16 -16.31 -6.77
CA SER A 11 4.00 -17.21 -6.84
C SER A 11 2.78 -16.63 -6.13
N LEU A 12 3.00 -15.96 -4.99
CA LEU A 12 1.94 -15.27 -4.26
C LEU A 12 1.36 -14.10 -5.06
N VAL A 13 2.20 -13.23 -5.62
CA VAL A 13 1.77 -12.10 -6.46
C VAL A 13 0.94 -12.59 -7.65
N GLU A 14 1.41 -13.61 -8.35
CA GLU A 14 0.73 -14.22 -9.50
C GLU A 14 -0.60 -14.88 -9.12
N SER A 15 -0.70 -15.45 -7.92
CA SER A 15 -1.96 -16.04 -7.42
C SER A 15 -3.11 -15.03 -7.26
N TYR A 16 -2.77 -13.74 -7.14
CA TYR A 16 -3.73 -12.64 -7.10
C TYR A 16 -3.98 -11.98 -8.46
N GLY A 17 -3.45 -12.56 -9.56
CA GLY A 17 -3.55 -11.99 -10.90
C GLY A 17 -2.67 -10.75 -11.12
N LEU A 18 -1.74 -10.48 -10.20
CA LEU A 18 -0.73 -9.45 -10.36
C LEU A 18 0.54 -10.03 -11.00
N HIS A 19 1.45 -9.16 -11.44
CA HIS A 19 2.76 -9.58 -11.95
C HIS A 19 3.86 -8.62 -11.47
N ILE A 20 5.08 -9.13 -11.43
CA ILE A 20 6.26 -8.28 -11.18
C ILE A 20 6.57 -7.53 -12.48
N SER A 21 6.72 -6.20 -12.39
CA SER A 21 6.99 -5.33 -13.53
C SER A 21 8.21 -4.47 -13.28
N SER A 22 8.91 -4.05 -14.34
CA SER A 22 9.98 -3.04 -14.26
C SER A 22 9.44 -1.60 -14.27
N SER A 23 8.15 -1.41 -14.52
CA SER A 23 7.51 -0.10 -14.67
C SER A 23 6.14 -0.06 -13.97
N LYS A 24 5.64 1.16 -13.72
CA LYS A 24 4.35 1.40 -13.08
C LYS A 24 3.23 1.15 -14.10
N VAL A 25 2.62 -0.02 -14.04
CA VAL A 25 1.55 -0.47 -14.94
C VAL A 25 0.42 -1.13 -14.16
N PRO A 26 -0.83 -1.11 -14.66
CA PRO A 26 -1.95 -1.70 -13.93
C PRO A 26 -1.71 -3.18 -13.63
N GLY A 27 -1.95 -3.59 -12.39
CA GLY A 27 -1.68 -4.96 -11.93
C GLY A 27 -0.19 -5.33 -11.84
N GLY A 28 0.73 -4.40 -12.11
CA GLY A 28 2.17 -4.60 -12.06
C GLY A 28 2.81 -4.02 -10.80
N ILE A 29 3.54 -4.85 -10.03
CA ILE A 29 4.32 -4.40 -8.88
C ILE A 29 5.78 -4.21 -9.29
N CYS A 30 6.26 -2.96 -9.26
CA CYS A 30 7.68 -2.64 -9.48
C CYS A 30 8.52 -2.62 -8.19
N ALA A 31 7.87 -2.56 -7.03
CA ALA A 31 8.52 -2.49 -5.72
C ALA A 31 8.86 -3.88 -5.16
N VAL A 32 9.66 -4.68 -5.85
CA VAL A 32 10.00 -6.06 -5.42
C VAL A 32 10.65 -6.07 -4.03
N SER A 33 11.58 -5.16 -3.78
CA SER A 33 12.25 -5.01 -2.47
C SER A 33 11.27 -4.70 -1.34
N CYS A 34 10.14 -4.06 -1.64
CA CYS A 34 9.08 -3.83 -0.66
C CYS A 34 8.37 -5.13 -0.27
N LEU A 35 8.11 -6.02 -1.23
CA LEU A 35 7.49 -7.32 -0.96
C LEU A 35 8.43 -8.21 -0.14
N GLU A 36 9.71 -8.24 -0.51
CA GLU A 36 10.77 -8.93 0.24
C GLU A 36 10.87 -8.40 1.67
N TYR A 37 10.86 -7.08 1.83
CA TYR A 37 10.87 -6.44 3.15
C TYR A 37 9.67 -6.89 4.00
N ILE A 38 8.46 -6.85 3.46
CA ILE A 38 7.25 -7.24 4.22
C ILE A 38 7.33 -8.71 4.59
N TYR A 39 7.73 -9.58 3.66
CA TYR A 39 7.90 -11.01 3.89
C TYR A 39 8.92 -11.29 5.00
N GLN A 40 10.11 -10.70 4.90
CA GLN A 40 11.20 -10.94 5.84
C GLN A 40 10.91 -10.37 7.24
N LYS A 41 10.27 -9.18 7.30
CA LYS A 41 10.01 -8.49 8.56
C LYS A 41 8.77 -9.00 9.29
N TYR A 42 7.69 -9.30 8.56
CA TYR A 42 6.38 -9.60 9.14
C TYR A 42 5.88 -11.01 8.83
N GLY A 43 6.55 -11.72 7.92
CA GLY A 43 6.19 -13.08 7.53
C GLY A 43 5.16 -13.15 6.40
N PHE A 44 5.06 -14.35 5.82
CA PHE A 44 4.19 -14.67 4.69
C PHE A 44 2.73 -14.23 4.88
N HIS A 45 2.13 -14.50 6.05
CA HIS A 45 0.72 -14.20 6.30
C HIS A 45 0.41 -12.69 6.26
N VAL A 46 1.36 -11.85 6.67
CA VAL A 46 1.18 -10.39 6.59
C VAL A 46 1.32 -9.92 5.15
N LEU A 47 2.27 -10.47 4.37
CA LEU A 47 2.39 -10.19 2.95
C LEU A 47 1.12 -10.59 2.17
N ASP A 48 0.65 -11.83 2.36
CA ASP A 48 -0.56 -12.36 1.71
C ASP A 48 -1.78 -11.47 1.99
N ARG A 49 -2.02 -11.15 3.26
CA ARG A 49 -3.13 -10.27 3.64
C ARG A 49 -2.95 -8.84 3.13
N THR A 50 -1.71 -8.34 3.02
CA THR A 50 -1.40 -7.03 2.45
C THR A 50 -1.86 -6.95 0.99
N LEU A 51 -1.48 -7.94 0.18
CA LEU A 51 -1.89 -8.01 -1.22
C LEU A 51 -3.41 -8.15 -1.34
N ARG A 52 -4.03 -9.02 -0.55
CA ARG A 52 -5.49 -9.21 -0.54
C ARG A 52 -6.25 -7.94 -0.20
N LEU A 53 -5.80 -7.17 0.79
CA LEU A 53 -6.44 -5.91 1.15
C LEU A 53 -6.20 -4.84 0.10
N CYS A 54 -4.99 -4.73 -0.43
CA CYS A 54 -4.68 -3.75 -1.48
C CYS A 54 -5.58 -3.97 -2.71
N ILE A 55 -5.59 -5.20 -3.25
CA ILE A 55 -6.34 -5.55 -4.45
C ILE A 55 -7.85 -5.51 -4.19
N GLY A 56 -8.30 -6.03 -3.05
CA GLY A 56 -9.71 -5.96 -2.69
C GLY A 56 -10.24 -4.55 -2.42
N THR A 57 -9.36 -3.54 -2.34
CA THR A 57 -9.74 -2.14 -2.12
C THR A 57 -9.61 -1.30 -3.39
N TRP A 58 -8.59 -1.54 -4.22
CA TRP A 58 -8.27 -0.70 -5.39
C TRP A 58 -8.03 -1.47 -6.69
N GLU A 59 -8.29 -2.78 -6.71
CA GLU A 59 -8.33 -3.60 -7.93
C GLU A 59 -7.06 -3.55 -8.80
N GLY A 60 -5.90 -3.28 -8.19
CA GLY A 60 -4.61 -3.21 -8.88
C GLY A 60 -4.30 -1.84 -9.50
N ASP A 61 -4.92 -0.76 -9.02
CA ASP A 61 -4.56 0.62 -9.35
C ASP A 61 -3.05 0.87 -9.19
N ASN A 62 -2.48 1.63 -10.13
CA ASN A 62 -1.05 1.94 -10.17
C ASN A 62 -0.52 2.59 -8.89
N ASN A 63 -1.32 3.42 -8.23
CA ASN A 63 -0.92 4.12 -7.00
C ASN A 63 -1.12 3.23 -5.76
N SER A 64 -1.96 2.20 -5.84
CA SER A 64 -2.18 1.26 -4.73
C SER A 64 -1.05 0.24 -4.58
N LEU A 65 -0.31 -0.04 -5.66
CA LEU A 65 0.81 -1.01 -5.67
C LEU A 65 2.18 -0.38 -5.36
N SER A 66 2.21 0.89 -4.94
CA SER A 66 3.44 1.56 -4.51
C SER A 66 4.01 0.98 -3.22
N ALA A 67 5.32 1.09 -3.03
CA ALA A 67 6.01 0.58 -1.84
C ALA A 67 5.44 1.16 -0.53
N ASN A 68 5.16 2.47 -0.51
CA ASN A 68 4.64 3.15 0.67
C ASN A 68 3.19 2.71 0.99
N MET A 69 2.35 2.48 -0.03
CA MET A 69 1.01 1.94 0.17
C MET A 69 1.06 0.53 0.79
N LEU A 70 1.83 -0.38 0.17
CA LEU A 70 1.95 -1.76 0.62
C LEU A 70 2.53 -1.84 2.05
N LYS A 71 3.58 -1.08 2.36
CA LYS A 71 4.12 -0.99 3.73
C LYS A 71 3.09 -0.40 4.71
N GLY A 72 2.34 0.61 4.29
CA GLY A 72 1.28 1.21 5.11
C GLY A 72 0.21 0.20 5.51
N ILE A 73 -0.24 -0.65 4.57
CA ILE A 73 -1.19 -1.73 4.83
C ILE A 73 -0.56 -2.77 5.78
N ALA A 74 0.70 -3.16 5.53
CA ALA A 74 1.42 -4.11 6.37
C ALA A 74 1.53 -3.62 7.84
N HIS A 75 1.82 -2.34 8.06
CA HIS A 75 1.84 -1.74 9.39
C HIS A 75 0.49 -1.86 10.10
N LEU A 76 -0.62 -1.63 9.39
CA LEU A 76 -1.96 -1.78 9.96
C LEU A 76 -2.28 -3.24 10.30
N ILE A 77 -1.96 -4.17 9.40
CA ILE A 77 -2.16 -5.61 9.65
C ILE A 77 -1.35 -6.06 10.86
N TYR A 78 -0.09 -5.66 10.95
CA TYR A 78 0.79 -6.05 12.05
C TYR A 78 0.34 -5.44 13.38
N ALA A 79 -0.03 -4.15 13.40
CA ALA A 79 -0.48 -3.48 14.61
C ALA A 79 -1.83 -4.01 15.12
N PHE A 80 -2.79 -4.26 14.23
CA PHE A 80 -4.18 -4.53 14.63
C PHE A 80 -4.59 -6.00 14.48
N GLY A 81 -3.88 -6.81 13.70
CA GLY A 81 -4.18 -8.23 13.52
C GLY A 81 -5.66 -8.44 13.16
N ASN A 82 -6.34 -9.29 13.93
CA ASN A 82 -7.75 -9.65 13.70
C ASN A 82 -8.76 -8.55 14.08
N THR A 83 -8.33 -7.46 14.75
CA THR A 83 -9.22 -6.33 15.07
C THR A 83 -9.40 -5.40 13.88
N LEU A 84 -8.45 -5.38 12.94
CA LEU A 84 -8.66 -4.82 11.61
C LEU A 84 -9.54 -5.81 10.84
N LYS A 85 -10.75 -5.42 10.45
CA LYS A 85 -11.66 -6.29 9.70
C LYS A 85 -11.48 -6.04 8.21
N ASP A 86 -11.26 -7.10 7.43
CA ASP A 86 -10.94 -7.00 6.00
C ASP A 86 -12.05 -6.31 5.21
N ASP A 87 -13.30 -6.74 5.39
CA ASP A 87 -14.44 -6.14 4.70
C ASP A 87 -14.65 -4.68 5.13
N GLY A 88 -14.46 -4.39 6.42
CA GLY A 88 -14.51 -3.03 6.94
C GLY A 88 -13.38 -2.14 6.40
N PHE A 89 -12.20 -2.71 6.15
CA PHE A 89 -11.09 -2.01 5.52
C PHE A 89 -11.45 -1.65 4.08
N LYS A 90 -11.83 -2.63 3.28
CA LYS A 90 -12.22 -2.43 1.87
C LYS A 90 -13.36 -1.42 1.75
N GLU A 91 -14.43 -1.58 2.53
CA GLU A 91 -15.62 -0.72 2.46
C GLU A 91 -15.33 0.73 2.88
N ARG A 92 -14.42 0.96 3.84
CA ARG A 92 -14.20 2.30 4.41
C ARG A 92 -13.02 3.02 3.79
N VAL A 93 -11.93 2.31 3.56
CA VAL A 93 -10.72 2.85 2.93
C VAL A 93 -10.93 2.97 1.42
N GLY A 94 -11.64 2.03 0.79
CA GLY A 94 -11.99 2.08 -0.64
C GLY A 94 -12.96 3.19 -1.04
N LYS A 95 -13.50 3.96 -0.07
CA LYS A 95 -14.22 5.22 -0.36
C LYS A 95 -13.30 6.33 -0.85
N TYR A 96 -11.99 6.13 -0.78
CA TYR A 96 -10.97 7.04 -1.28
C TYR A 96 -10.15 6.33 -2.34
N SER A 97 -9.84 7.03 -3.42
CA SER A 97 -8.88 6.55 -4.41
C SER A 97 -7.49 6.38 -3.77
N ALA A 98 -6.67 5.50 -4.34
CA ALA A 98 -5.29 5.31 -3.88
C ALA A 98 -4.47 6.62 -3.96
N ARG A 99 -4.76 7.47 -4.96
CA ARG A 99 -4.15 8.80 -5.11
C ARG A 99 -4.56 9.75 -3.98
N GLU A 100 -5.82 9.76 -3.57
CA GLU A 100 -6.28 10.57 -2.43
C GLU A 100 -5.62 10.14 -1.12
N ILE A 101 -5.51 8.82 -0.88
CA ILE A 101 -4.76 8.30 0.26
C ILE A 101 -3.30 8.77 0.22
N GLY A 102 -2.65 8.69 -0.95
CA GLY A 102 -1.28 9.16 -1.14
C GLY A 102 -1.11 10.65 -0.84
N ARG A 103 -2.03 11.50 -1.30
CA ARG A 103 -2.01 12.94 -0.99
C ARG A 103 -2.16 13.20 0.52
N THR A 104 -3.16 12.59 1.16
CA THR A 104 -3.37 12.73 2.61
C THR A 104 -2.19 12.19 3.42
N ALA A 105 -1.54 11.13 2.95
CA ALA A 105 -0.32 10.61 3.58
C ALA A 105 0.79 11.65 3.57
N LYS A 106 1.09 12.24 2.40
CA LYS A 106 2.14 13.25 2.22
C LYS A 106 1.93 14.49 3.09
N GLU A 107 0.68 14.94 3.25
CA GLU A 107 0.32 16.07 4.13
C GLU A 107 0.55 15.80 5.62
N ARG A 108 0.42 14.54 6.06
CA ARG A 108 0.62 14.14 7.45
C ARG A 108 2.08 13.88 7.76
N LYS A 109 2.71 13.04 6.93
CA LYS A 109 4.10 12.62 7.05
C LYS A 109 4.54 11.89 5.78
N ALA A 110 5.71 12.21 5.23
CA ALA A 110 6.28 11.43 4.14
C ALA A 110 6.56 9.97 4.58
N GLY A 111 6.44 9.03 3.65
CA GLY A 111 6.78 7.61 3.85
C GLY A 111 5.63 6.71 4.32
N SER A 112 5.95 5.43 4.53
CA SER A 112 4.97 4.35 4.76
C SER A 112 4.05 4.54 5.98
N PHE A 113 4.53 5.21 7.04
CA PHE A 113 3.68 5.53 8.19
C PHE A 113 2.59 6.54 7.85
N GLY A 114 2.87 7.58 7.06
CA GLY A 114 1.84 8.54 6.62
C GLY A 114 0.69 7.84 5.88
N TYR A 115 1.02 6.82 5.08
CA TYR A 115 0.02 5.97 4.42
C TYR A 115 -0.81 5.16 5.43
N ALA A 116 -0.16 4.54 6.42
CA ALA A 116 -0.88 3.83 7.49
C ALA A 116 -1.81 4.76 8.28
N GLU A 117 -1.38 5.99 8.58
CA GLU A 117 -2.16 7.01 9.27
C GLU A 117 -3.37 7.48 8.45
N ALA A 118 -3.16 7.73 7.14
CA ALA A 118 -4.23 8.11 6.22
C ALA A 118 -5.29 7.01 6.12
N MET A 119 -4.87 5.76 5.96
CA MET A 119 -5.77 4.61 5.91
C MET A 119 -6.47 4.35 7.25
N LEU A 120 -5.79 4.50 8.40
CA LEU A 120 -6.41 4.38 9.72
C LEU A 120 -7.47 5.46 9.94
N SER A 121 -7.21 6.69 9.48
CA SER A 121 -8.19 7.78 9.53
C SER A 121 -9.42 7.47 8.68
N ALA A 122 -9.22 6.95 7.47
CA ALA A 122 -10.30 6.53 6.58
C ALA A 122 -11.12 5.38 7.19
N TYR A 123 -10.46 4.36 7.74
CA TYR A 123 -11.08 3.22 8.41
C TYR A 123 -11.92 3.64 9.62
N ASN A 124 -11.36 4.49 10.50
CA ASN A 124 -12.04 4.94 11.70
C ASN A 124 -13.16 5.95 11.45
N LYS A 125 -13.25 6.52 10.24
CA LYS A 125 -14.22 7.57 9.94
C LYS A 125 -15.64 7.09 10.22
N LYS A 126 -16.36 7.86 11.04
CA LYS A 126 -17.74 7.59 11.49
C LYS A 126 -17.89 6.29 12.33
N MET A 127 -16.82 5.71 12.86
CA MET A 127 -16.92 4.63 13.85
C MET A 127 -17.13 5.20 15.26
N LYS A 128 -18.03 4.59 16.04
CA LYS A 128 -18.21 4.95 17.47
C LYS A 128 -16.97 4.61 18.30
N THR A 129 -16.35 3.47 18.00
CA THR A 129 -15.12 2.98 18.63
C THR A 129 -14.15 2.53 17.55
N GLY A 130 -13.26 3.43 17.13
CA GLY A 130 -12.22 3.16 16.15
C GLY A 130 -11.00 2.45 16.74
N LEU A 131 -10.11 1.99 15.87
CA LEU A 131 -8.81 1.46 16.25
C LEU A 131 -7.90 2.58 16.77
N HIS A 132 -7.19 2.33 17.87
CA HIS A 132 -6.40 3.36 18.54
C HIS A 132 -5.03 3.58 17.89
N TRP A 133 -4.71 4.84 17.63
CA TRP A 133 -3.44 5.31 17.05
C TRP A 133 -2.20 4.83 17.81
N ASN A 134 -2.26 4.78 19.14
CA ASN A 134 -1.13 4.35 19.97
C ASN A 134 -0.63 2.95 19.58
N LYS A 135 -1.52 2.06 19.14
CA LYS A 135 -1.14 0.70 18.75
C LYS A 135 -0.36 0.69 17.42
N LEU A 136 -0.64 1.63 16.52
CA LEU A 136 0.10 1.79 15.27
C LEU A 136 1.53 2.28 15.52
N TYR A 137 1.73 3.18 16.49
CA TYR A 137 3.07 3.68 16.80
C TYR A 137 3.89 2.74 17.68
N ALA A 138 3.24 1.89 18.48
CA ALA A 138 3.93 0.87 19.26
C ALA A 138 4.70 -0.13 18.39
N THR A 139 4.32 -0.28 17.12
CA THR A 139 5.00 -1.15 16.15
C THR A 139 6.12 -0.45 15.37
N LYS A 140 6.37 0.84 15.61
CA LYS A 140 7.50 1.56 15.02
C LYS A 140 8.79 1.07 15.69
N SER A 141 9.48 0.13 15.05
CA SER A 141 10.77 -0.39 15.54
C SER A 141 11.77 0.76 15.78
N THR A 142 12.61 0.62 16.81
CA THR A 142 13.69 1.54 17.19
C THR A 142 14.96 1.40 16.33
N ALA A 143 14.91 0.65 15.22
CA ALA A 143 16.04 0.54 14.31
C ALA A 143 16.18 1.84 13.50
N PRO A 144 17.40 2.37 13.28
CA PRO A 144 17.59 3.63 12.57
C PRO A 144 17.16 3.48 11.11
N ASP A 145 16.14 4.25 10.74
CA ASP A 145 15.79 4.74 9.41
C ASP A 145 16.06 3.79 8.21
N ASP A 146 15.10 2.87 7.99
CA ASP A 146 14.86 2.24 6.68
C ASP A 146 13.84 3.06 5.84
N ASP A 147 13.60 4.30 6.28
CA ASP A 147 12.75 5.30 5.65
C ASP A 147 13.53 6.07 4.55
N PHE A 148 14.83 5.77 4.36
CA PHE A 148 15.67 6.32 3.29
C PHE A 148 15.52 5.52 1.98
N TYR A 149 14.29 5.34 1.51
CA TYR A 149 14.05 5.12 0.08
C TYR A 149 13.62 6.46 -0.49
N THR A 150 14.55 7.13 -1.17
CA THR A 150 14.27 8.31 -1.99
C THR A 150 13.13 7.96 -2.94
N GLU A 151 11.93 8.43 -2.63
CA GLU A 151 10.83 8.57 -3.57
C GLU A 151 11.41 9.43 -4.69
N TYR A 152 11.73 8.83 -5.83
CA TYR A 152 11.99 9.61 -7.04
C TYR A 152 10.76 10.50 -7.20
N GLU A 153 10.98 11.81 -7.18
CA GLU A 153 9.98 12.84 -7.45
C GLU A 153 9.09 12.34 -8.59
N GLU A 154 7.89 11.87 -8.24
CA GLU A 154 6.85 11.51 -9.20
C GLU A 154 6.44 12.83 -9.85
N ASN A 155 7.13 13.20 -10.92
CA ASN A 155 6.63 14.19 -11.85
C ASN A 155 5.27 13.67 -12.34
N ASP A 156 4.21 14.30 -11.89
CA ASP A 156 2.83 14.12 -12.34
C ASP A 156 2.83 14.40 -13.85
N PHE A 157 3.09 13.37 -14.67
CA PHE A 157 2.88 13.46 -16.11
C PHE A 157 1.38 13.31 -16.33
N ASP A 158 0.69 14.42 -16.07
CA ASP A 158 -0.71 14.62 -16.41
C ASP A 158 -0.84 14.38 -17.92
N THR A 159 -1.35 13.20 -18.26
CA THR A 159 -1.58 12.82 -19.65
C THR A 159 -2.77 13.66 -20.10
N LYS A 160 -2.49 14.85 -20.65
CA LYS A 160 -3.53 15.66 -21.27
C LYS A 160 -4.14 14.81 -22.38
N GLU A 161 -5.40 14.44 -22.21
CA GLU A 161 -6.24 13.98 -23.31
C GLU A 161 -6.19 15.05 -24.39
N GLU A 162 -5.57 14.72 -25.53
CA GLU A 162 -5.74 15.48 -26.76
C GLU A 162 -7.20 15.32 -27.18
N THR A 163 -8.03 16.31 -26.87
CA THR A 163 -9.30 16.48 -27.59
C THR A 163 -8.95 16.93 -29.00
N GLU A 164 -8.94 15.98 -29.92
CA GLU A 164 -8.99 16.22 -31.35
C GLU A 164 -10.32 16.93 -31.65
N SER A 165 -10.28 18.26 -31.73
CA SER A 165 -11.37 19.04 -32.33
C SER A 165 -11.08 19.17 -33.81
N ASP A 166 -11.63 18.24 -34.58
CA ASP A 166 -12.08 18.52 -35.94
C ASP A 166 -13.03 19.72 -35.89
N ASP A 167 -12.68 20.84 -36.54
CA ASP A 167 -13.63 21.63 -37.32
C ASP A 167 -12.97 22.84 -38.04
N ILE A 168 -13.20 22.84 -39.38
CA ILE A 168 -13.19 23.92 -40.40
C ILE A 168 -11.87 24.25 -41.11
#